data_AF-A0A1P8SEV6-F1
#
_entry.id   AF-A0A1P8SEV6-F1
#
_cell.length_a   1.000
_cell.length_b   1.000
_cell.length_c   1.000
_cell.angle_alpha   90.00
_cell.angle_beta   90.00
_cell.angle_gamma   90.00
#
_symmetry.space_group_name_H-M   'P 1'
#
loop_
_entity.id
_entity.type
_entity.pdbx_description
1 polymer ?
#
loop_
_entity_poly.entity_id
_entity_poly.type
_entity_poly.pdbx_seq_one_letter_code
_entity_poly.pdbx_strand_id
1 'polypeptide(L)' 'MTEELHLTQEWDKVFPKSDKVDHKKVTFHNHFGITLVAESFVHK' A
#
# COMPACT_ATOMS: atom_id res chain seq x y z
N MET A 1 -8.92 -15.18 11.53
CA MET A 1 -8.71 -15.72 10.18
C MET A 1 -7.93 -14.66 9.43
N THR A 2 -6.74 -14.98 8.93
CA THR A 2 -5.94 -14.02 8.16
C THR A 2 -6.54 -13.94 6.76
N GLU A 3 -7.05 -12.77 6.37
CA GLU A 3 -7.54 -12.57 5.01
C GLU A 3 -6.34 -12.53 4.06
N GLU A 4 -6.32 -13.41 3.06
CA GLU A 4 -5.25 -13.46 2.06
C GLU A 4 -5.56 -12.44 0.95
N LEU A 5 -4.90 -11.28 1.00
CA LEU A 5 -5.09 -10.22 0.02
C LEU A 5 -4.11 -10.38 -1.16
N HIS A 6 -4.64 -10.54 -2.37
CA HIS A 6 -3.85 -10.57 -3.60
C HIS A 6 -3.48 -9.15 -4.04
N LEU A 7 -2.35 -8.65 -3.56
CA LEU A 7 -1.84 -7.31 -3.91
C LEU A 7 -0.84 -7.40 -5.06
N THR A 8 -1.14 -6.74 -6.18
CA THR A 8 -0.14 -6.55 -7.25
C THR A 8 1.09 -5.81 -6.72
N GLN A 9 2.28 -6.17 -7.18
CA GLN A 9 3.52 -5.45 -6.86
C GLN A 9 3.97 -4.53 -7.99
N GLU A 10 3.24 -4.51 -9.10
CA GLU A 10 3.55 -3.68 -10.25
C GLU A 10 3.23 -2.22 -9.99
N TRP A 11 4.02 -1.33 -10.59
CA TRP A 11 3.78 0.10 -10.54
C TRP A 11 2.73 0.49 -11.59
N ASP A 12 1.50 0.70 -11.13
CA ASP A 12 0.32 1.02 -11.94
C ASP A 12 -0.03 2.52 -11.94
N LYS A 13 0.80 3.37 -11.33
CA LYS A 13 0.50 4.80 -11.17
C LYS A 13 0.81 5.58 -12.44
N VAL A 14 -0.03 6.59 -12.73
CA VAL A 14 0.11 7.50 -13.89
C VAL A 14 1.31 8.46 -13.80
N PHE A 15 2.10 8.39 -12.73
CA PHE A 15 3.27 9.22 -12.47
C PHE A 15 4.50 8.34 -12.21
N PRO A 16 5.73 8.83 -12.48
CA PRO A 16 6.94 8.06 -12.24
C PRO A 16 7.20 7.85 -10.75
N LYS A 17 7.78 6.70 -10.42
CA LYS A 17 8.29 6.43 -9.07
C LYS A 17 9.41 7.42 -8.73
N SER A 18 9.45 7.89 -7.48
CA SER A 18 10.50 8.79 -6.99
C SER A 18 11.48 8.05 -6.09
N ASP A 19 12.78 8.23 -6.32
CA ASP A 19 13.83 7.63 -5.47
C ASP A 19 13.99 8.34 -4.12
N LYS A 20 13.39 9.53 -3.96
CA LYS A 20 13.45 10.36 -2.74
C LYS A 20 12.49 9.89 -1.63
N VAL A 21 11.66 8.88 -1.93
CA VAL A 21 10.68 8.34 -0.99
C VAL A 21 10.80 6.83 -0.94
N ASP A 22 10.55 6.27 0.24
CA ASP A 22 10.27 4.85 0.42
C ASP A 22 8.79 4.59 0.16
N HIS A 23 8.52 3.74 -0.83
CA HIS A 23 7.19 3.35 -1.26
C HIS A 23 6.87 1.92 -0.83
N LYS A 24 5.76 1.73 -0.11
CA LYS A 24 5.29 0.41 0.32
C LYS A 24 3.76 0.33 0.36
N LYS A 25 3.22 -0.86 0.09
CA LYS A 25 1.82 -1.19 0.39
C LYS A 25 1.68 -1.50 1.87
N VAL A 26 0.67 -0.93 2.51
CA VAL A 26 0.32 -1.19 3.91
C VAL A 26 -1.13 -1.65 4.00
N THR A 27 -1.43 -2.48 5.00
CA THR A 27 -2.78 -2.90 5.34
C THR A 27 -3.12 -2.49 6.76
N PHE A 28 -4.37 -2.11 6.98
CA PHE A 28 -4.86 -1.77 8.32
C PHE A 28 -6.37 -2.05 8.41
N HIS A 29 -6.84 -2.32 9.62
CA HIS A 29 -8.26 -2.47 9.89
C HIS A 29 -8.85 -1.11 10.23
N ASN A 30 -9.98 -0.76 9.62
CA ASN A 30 -10.77 0.38 10.08
C ASN A 30 -11.62 0.00 11.31
N HIS A 31 -12.34 0.98 11.87
CA HIS A 31 -13.21 0.77 13.05
C HIS A 31 -14.29 -0.33 12.84
N PHE A 32 -14.68 -0.60 11.58
CA PHE A 32 -15.65 -1.63 11.23
C PHE A 32 -15.02 -3.02 11.05
N GLY A 33 -13.72 -3.16 11.28
CA GLY A 33 -12.99 -4.42 11.07
C GLY A 33 -12.69 -4.75 9.61
N ILE A 34 -12.88 -3.80 8.68
CA ILE A 34 -12.59 -3.99 7.25
C ILE A 34 -11.09 -3.80 7.03
N THR A 35 -10.44 -4.76 6.38
CA THR A 35 -9.05 -4.64 5.94
C THR A 35 -8.94 -3.72 4.73
N LEU A 36 -8.29 -2.58 4.91
CA LEU A 36 -8.01 -1.61 3.85
C LEU A 36 -6.54 -1.70 3.42
N VAL A 37 -6.30 -1.43 2.15
CA VAL A 37 -4.96 -1.38 1.55
C VAL A 37 -4.66 0.07 1.14
N ALA A 38 -3.46 0.55 1.45
CA ALA A 38 -3.01 1.88 1.05
C ALA A 38 -1.54 1.87 0.58
N GLU A 39 -1.18 2.84 -0.27
CA GLU A 39 0.22 3.12 -0.62
C GLU A 39 0.78 4.13 0.38
N SER A 40 1.88 3.78 1.04
CA SER A 40 2.60 4.64 1.98
C SER A 40 3.85 5.20 1.29
N PHE A 41 4.02 6.52 1.36
CA PHE A 41 5.18 7.24 0.86
C PHE A 41 5.86 7.99 2.01
N VAL A 42 7.08 7.62 2.36
CA VAL A 42 7.84 8.23 3.45
C VAL A 42 9.12 8.83 2.88
N HIS A 43 9.50 10.03 3.33
CA HIS A 43 10.77 10.61 2.91
C HIS A 43 11.95 9.78 3.42
N LYS A 44 12.98 9.63 2.59
CA LYS A 44 14.25 9.02 2.99
C LYS A 44 15.13 10.01 3.74
#